data_AF-A0AAJ3K2D6-F1
#
_entry.id   AF-A0AAJ3K2D6-F1
#
_cell.length_a   1.000
_cell.length_b   1.000
_cell.length_c   1.000
_cell.angle_alpha   90.00
_cell.angle_beta   90.00
_cell.angle_gamma   90.00
#
_symmetry.space_group_name_H-M   'P 1'
#
loop_
_entity.id
_entity.type
_entity.pdbx_description
1 polymer ?
#
loop_
_entity_poly.entity_id
_entity_poly.type
_entity_poly.pdbx_seq_one_letter_code
_entity_poly.pdbx_strand_id
1 'polypeptide(L)' 'MKKLTFILTALFLISSPVLAKGKKADSEQFSCNDGKRTCKDMDNCDDAKFHLHQCGMKKLDRDRDGVPCESICG' A
#
# COMPACT_ATOMS: atom_id res chain seq x y z
N MET A 1 -22.35 52.24 -4.31
CA MET A 1 -21.09 51.59 -4.77
C MET A 1 -20.43 50.92 -3.57
N LYS A 2 -20.03 49.64 -3.66
CA LYS A 2 -19.39 48.82 -2.60
C LYS A 2 -20.25 48.36 -1.42
N LYS A 3 -21.26 47.53 -1.68
CA LYS A 3 -21.80 46.57 -0.67
C LYS A 3 -22.14 45.18 -1.25
N LEU A 4 -21.83 44.93 -2.53
CA LEU A 4 -22.24 43.72 -3.26
C LEU A 4 -21.09 42.74 -3.54
N THR A 5 -19.91 42.96 -2.97
CA THR A 5 -18.71 42.14 -3.21
C THR A 5 -18.21 41.41 -1.97
N PHE A 6 -19.04 41.31 -0.92
CA PHE A 6 -18.72 40.50 0.23
C PHE A 6 -19.39 39.12 0.11
N ILE A 7 -18.52 38.11 -0.05
CA ILE A 7 -18.71 36.75 0.47
C ILE A 7 -19.58 35.84 -0.41
N LEU A 8 -19.37 35.91 -1.73
CA LEU A 8 -19.51 34.75 -2.64
C LEU A 8 -18.39 33.71 -2.38
N THR A 9 -18.02 33.48 -1.12
CA THR A 9 -16.94 32.57 -0.69
C THR A 9 -17.50 31.32 0.01
N ALA A 10 -18.81 31.10 -0.02
CA ALA A 10 -19.48 30.00 0.69
C ALA A 10 -19.60 28.70 -0.13
N LEU A 11 -19.07 28.62 -1.35
CA LEU A 11 -19.08 27.40 -2.19
C LEU A 11 -17.72 26.69 -2.27
N PHE A 12 -16.73 27.10 -1.46
CA PHE A 12 -15.38 26.51 -1.46
C PHE A 12 -15.02 25.75 -0.17
N LEU A 13 -16.02 25.31 0.59
CA LEU A 13 -15.87 24.42 1.74
C LEU A 13 -16.69 23.17 1.38
N ILE A 14 -16.20 21.95 1.23
CA ILE A 14 -15.01 21.31 1.78
C ILE A 14 -14.72 20.13 0.82
N SER A 15 -13.80 20.28 -0.13
CA SER A 15 -13.18 19.11 -0.75
C SER A 15 -12.35 18.42 0.32
N SER A 16 -12.89 17.38 0.95
CA SER A 16 -12.12 16.54 1.85
C SER A 16 -10.98 15.89 1.05
N PRO A 17 -9.70 16.09 1.39
CA PRO A 17 -8.71 15.10 1.00
C PRO A 17 -9.05 13.86 1.83
N VAL A 18 -9.64 12.86 1.19
CA VAL A 18 -9.69 11.51 1.75
C VAL A 18 -8.24 11.16 2.06
N LEU A 19 -7.90 11.16 3.35
CA LEU A 19 -6.63 10.68 3.84
C LEU A 19 -6.66 9.17 3.64
N ALA A 20 -6.42 8.73 2.40
CA ALA A 20 -6.05 7.38 2.09
C ALA A 20 -4.80 7.13 2.90
N LYS A 21 -4.97 6.47 4.06
CA LYS A 21 -3.92 5.93 4.89
C LYS A 21 -3.31 4.78 4.08
N GLY A 22 -2.60 5.13 3.01
CA GLY A 22 -1.68 4.23 2.36
C GLY A 22 -0.70 3.84 3.44
N LYS A 23 -0.81 2.59 3.92
CA LYS A 23 0.27 1.96 4.66
C LYS A 23 1.50 2.20 3.79
N LYS A 24 2.40 3.07 4.23
CA LYS A 24 3.69 3.23 3.58
C LYS A 24 4.32 1.86 3.74
N ALA A 25 4.25 1.07 2.68
CA ALA A 25 5.08 -0.10 2.55
C ALA A 25 6.49 0.41 2.81
N ASP A 26 7.11 -0.16 3.82
CA ASP A 26 8.49 0.04 4.19
C ASP A 26 9.36 -0.61 3.09
N SER A 27 9.19 -0.12 1.86
CA SER A 27 9.83 -0.66 0.65
C SER A 27 11.33 -0.42 0.62
N GLU A 28 11.87 0.28 1.63
CA GLU A 28 13.29 0.57 1.77
C GLU A 28 14.06 -0.53 2.50
N GLN A 29 13.39 -1.49 3.16
CA GLN A 29 14.06 -2.57 3.91
C GLN A 29 14.07 -3.92 3.18
N PHE A 30 13.21 -4.12 2.16
CA PHE A 30 13.11 -5.40 1.45
C PHE A 30 13.95 -5.41 0.16
N SER A 31 14.58 -6.54 -0.15
CA SER A 31 15.44 -6.70 -1.32
C SER A 31 15.27 -8.08 -1.93
N CYS A 32 15.17 -8.16 -3.26
CA CYS A 32 15.04 -9.45 -3.95
C CYS A 32 16.26 -10.37 -3.83
N ASN A 33 17.40 -9.85 -3.35
CA ASN A 33 18.68 -10.57 -3.21
C ASN A 33 19.04 -10.85 -1.75
N ASP A 34 18.05 -10.93 -0.88
CA ASP A 34 18.19 -11.29 0.55
C ASP A 34 18.20 -12.81 0.81
N GLY A 35 18.00 -13.61 -0.24
CA GLY A 35 18.01 -15.08 -0.16
C GLY A 35 16.69 -15.70 0.29
N LYS A 36 15.65 -14.90 0.54
CA LYS A 36 14.33 -15.41 0.90
C LYS A 36 13.69 -16.10 -0.31
N ARG A 37 13.20 -17.33 -0.14
CA ARG A 37 12.66 -18.14 -1.24
C ARG A 37 11.31 -18.76 -0.93
N THR A 38 10.91 -18.82 0.33
CA THR A 38 9.68 -19.48 0.76
C THR A 38 8.97 -18.62 1.80
N CYS A 39 7.71 -18.94 2.08
CA CYS A 39 6.94 -18.21 3.10
C CYS A 39 7.53 -18.29 4.51
N LYS A 40 8.40 -19.27 4.78
CA LYS A 40 9.10 -19.38 6.07
C LYS A 40 10.23 -18.38 6.22
N ASP A 41 10.72 -17.83 5.10
CA ASP A 41 11.82 -16.88 5.07
C ASP A 41 11.30 -15.43 5.17
N MET A 42 10.01 -15.20 4.94
CA MET A 42 9.38 -13.87 4.96
C MET A 42 9.16 -13.41 6.40
N ASP A 43 9.58 -12.18 6.71
CA ASP A 43 9.50 -11.66 8.08
C ASP A 43 8.07 -11.23 8.46
N ASN A 44 7.31 -10.73 7.47
CA ASN A 44 5.94 -10.27 7.66
C ASN A 44 5.19 -10.24 6.32
N CYS A 45 3.89 -9.91 6.38
CA CYS A 45 3.05 -9.86 5.19
C CYS A 45 3.50 -8.80 4.16
N ASP A 46 4.05 -7.67 4.60
CA ASP A 46 4.52 -6.61 3.69
C ASP A 46 5.79 -7.05 2.94
N ASP A 47 6.69 -7.79 3.59
CA ASP A 47 7.86 -8.44 2.99
C ASP A 47 7.44 -9.49 1.94
N ALA A 48 6.47 -10.34 2.27
CA ALA A 48 5.93 -11.34 1.34
C ALA A 48 5.27 -10.69 0.11
N LYS A 49 4.53 -9.60 0.31
CA LYS A 49 3.94 -8.80 -0.77
C LYS A 49 5.01 -8.15 -1.64
N PHE A 50 6.04 -7.58 -1.03
CA PHE A 50 7.18 -7.05 -1.78
C PHE A 50 7.81 -8.14 -2.66
N HIS A 51 8.08 -9.33 -2.12
CA HIS A 51 8.65 -10.43 -2.88
C HIS A 51 7.74 -10.97 -3.99
N LEU A 52 6.43 -11.01 -3.77
CA LEU A 52 5.47 -11.38 -4.79
C LEU A 52 5.44 -10.37 -5.95
N HIS A 53 5.30 -9.08 -5.62
CA HIS A 53 5.05 -8.03 -6.61
C HIS A 53 6.34 -7.48 -7.25
N GLN A 54 7.37 -7.22 -6.44
CA GLN A 54 8.62 -6.59 -6.89
C GLN A 54 9.63 -7.62 -7.40
N CYS A 55 9.71 -8.79 -6.74
CA CYS A 55 10.67 -9.84 -7.10
C CYS A 55 10.08 -10.94 -7.98
N GLY A 56 8.77 -10.89 -8.26
CA GLY A 56 8.08 -11.85 -9.12
C GLY A 56 7.99 -13.26 -8.54
N MET A 57 8.08 -13.41 -7.22
CA MET A 57 8.05 -14.71 -6.55
C MET A 57 6.61 -15.29 -6.47
N LYS A 58 6.05 -15.64 -7.63
CA LYS A 58 4.70 -16.20 -7.76
C LYS A 58 4.45 -17.44 -6.90
N LYS A 59 5.49 -18.18 -6.53
CA LYS A 59 5.38 -19.36 -5.64
C LYS A 59 4.91 -19.04 -4.22
N LEU A 60 4.98 -17.77 -3.80
CA LEU A 60 4.49 -17.33 -2.49
C LEU A 60 2.95 -17.27 -2.47
N ASP A 61 2.33 -17.08 -3.63
CA ASP A 61 0.89 -16.99 -3.85
C ASP A 61 0.42 -18.23 -4.64
N ARG A 62 0.01 -19.27 -3.91
CA ARG A 62 -0.23 -20.61 -4.47
C ARG A 62 -1.54 -20.69 -5.24
N ASP A 63 -2.57 -20.03 -4.74
CA ASP A 63 -3.92 -19.98 -5.30
C ASP A 63 -4.10 -18.83 -6.31
N ARG A 64 -3.18 -17.87 -6.35
CA ARG A 64 -3.08 -16.76 -7.31
C ARG A 64 -4.16 -15.70 -7.11
N ASP A 65 -4.52 -15.45 -5.86
CA ASP A 65 -5.49 -14.42 -5.47
C ASP A 65 -4.81 -13.05 -5.22
N GLY A 66 -3.48 -13.00 -5.28
CA GLY A 66 -2.67 -11.81 -5.01
C GLY A 66 -2.24 -11.67 -3.55
N VAL A 67 -2.56 -12.64 -2.69
CA VAL A 67 -2.19 -12.69 -1.27
C VAL A 67 -1.08 -13.75 -1.10
N PRO A 68 0.19 -13.32 -0.97
CA PRO A 68 1.26 -14.28 -0.73
C PRO A 68 1.23 -14.77 0.71
N CYS A 69 1.64 -16.03 0.91
CA CYS A 69 1.90 -16.59 2.24
C CYS A 69 0.72 -16.40 3.21
N GLU A 70 -0.43 -17.00 2.89
CA GLU A 70 -1.67 -16.91 3.67
C GLU A 70 -1.50 -17.13 5.18
N SER A 71 -0.51 -17.91 5.62
CA SER A 71 -0.20 -18.10 7.04
C SER A 71 0.19 -16.82 7.80
N ILE A 72 0.70 -15.81 7.10
CA ILE A 72 1.10 -14.51 7.69
C ILE A 72 0.27 -13.33 7.16
N CYS A 73 -0.45 -13.51 6.05
CA CYS A 73 -1.27 -12.47 5.43
C CYS A 73 -2.80 -12.68 5.58
N GLY A 74 -3.25 -13.89 5.89
CA GLY A 74 -4.65 -14.28 6.06
C GLY A 74 -5.20 -14.07 7.46
#